data_AF-A0A2D5FL37-F1
#
_entry.id   AF-A0A2D5FL37-F1
#
_cell.length_a   1.000
_cell.length_b   1.000
_cell.length_c   1.000
_cell.angle_alpha   90.00
_cell.angle_beta   90.00
_cell.angle_gamma   90.00
#
_symmetry.space_group_name_H-M   'P 1'
#
loop_
_entity.id
_entity.type
_entity.pdbx_description
1 polymer ?
#
loop_
_entity_poly.entity_id
_entity_poly.type
_entity_poly.pdbx_seq_one_letter_code
_entity_poly.pdbx_strand_id
1 'polypeptide(L)'
;MTPLLEITLYFTLLTFATVILGAAIRNQEWTKEGRQIGLGNRDNLKTETPMGGRADRAAKNAIEATVFFVPLALLAHLAGLDAEVLLGAQIAFWARVAYVPIYIAGIKYIRSLVWIVGVVGYGMMVSHLL
;
A
#
# COMPACT_ATOMS: atom_id res chain seq x y z
N MET A 1 -19.54 11.04 -3.98
CA MET A 1 -18.96 9.67 -4.00
C MET A 1 -19.52 8.91 -2.82
N THR A 2 -19.71 7.60 -2.92
CA THR A 2 -20.05 6.79 -1.74
C THR A 2 -18.82 6.69 -0.82
N PRO A 3 -18.99 6.39 0.48
CA PRO A 3 -17.84 6.19 1.38
C PRO A 3 -16.86 5.12 0.89
N LEU A 4 -17.36 4.07 0.23
CA LEU A 4 -16.52 3.02 -0.37
C LEU A 4 -15.64 3.58 -1.50
N LEU A 5 -16.19 4.42 -2.37
CA LEU A 5 -15.42 5.07 -3.44
C LEU A 5 -14.40 6.07 -2.88
N GLU A 6 -14.72 6.78 -1.79
CA GLU A 6 -13.76 7.66 -1.10
C GLU A 6 -12.58 6.88 -0.53
N ILE A 7 -12.84 5.77 0.17
CA ILE A 7 -11.76 4.89 0.66
C ILE A 7 -10.95 4.32 -0.50
N THR A 8 -11.59 3.99 -1.63
CA THR A 8 -10.89 3.51 -2.83
C THR A 8 -9.94 4.55 -3.40
N LEU A 9 -10.36 5.82 -3.44
CA LEU A 9 -9.49 6.93 -3.81
C LEU A 9 -8.33 7.07 -2.82
N TYR A 10 -8.61 7.08 -1.51
CA TYR A 10 -7.56 7.22 -0.49
C TYR A 10 -6.58 6.05 -0.50
N PHE A 11 -7.03 4.82 -0.74
CA PHE A 11 -6.17 3.66 -0.87
C PHE A 11 -5.22 3.82 -2.08
N THR A 12 -5.75 4.28 -3.21
CA THR A 12 -4.97 4.55 -4.42
C THR A 12 -3.91 5.64 -4.16
N LEU A 13 -4.30 6.74 -3.50
CA LEU A 13 -3.39 7.83 -3.13
C LEU A 13 -2.32 7.36 -2.13
N LEU A 14 -2.69 6.53 -1.16
CA LEU A 14 -1.75 5.95 -0.20
C LEU A 14 -0.72 5.07 -0.92
N THR A 15 -1.14 4.25 -1.88
CA THR A 15 -0.22 3.43 -2.68
C THR A 15 0.71 4.30 -3.52
N PHE A 16 0.18 5.31 -4.20
CA PHE A 16 1.00 6.25 -4.96
C PHE A 16 2.04 6.95 -4.07
N ALA A 17 1.61 7.45 -2.90
CA ALA A 17 2.51 8.05 -1.92
C ALA A 17 3.56 7.06 -1.42
N THR A 18 3.19 5.80 -1.20
CA THR A 18 4.11 4.74 -0.77
C THR A 18 5.14 4.40 -1.85
N VAL A 19 4.75 4.41 -3.13
CA VAL A 19 5.68 4.22 -4.25
C VAL A 19 6.69 5.36 -4.34
N ILE A 20 6.23 6.61 -4.24
CA ILE A 20 7.12 7.78 -4.21
C ILE A 20 8.07 7.70 -3.01
N LEU A 21 7.53 7.43 -1.82
CA LEU A 21 8.32 7.31 -0.60
C LEU A 21 9.35 6.16 -0.70
N GLY A 22 8.94 5.03 -1.25
CA GLY A 22 9.78 3.87 -1.52
C GLY A 22 10.98 4.23 -2.39
N ALA A 23 10.73 4.89 -3.52
CA ALA A 23 11.76 5.37 -4.43
C ALA A 23 12.68 6.41 -3.75
N ALA A 24 12.10 7.42 -3.10
CA ALA A 24 12.83 8.48 -2.44
C ALA A 24 13.78 7.97 -1.35
N ILE A 25 13.32 7.03 -0.51
CA ILE A 25 14.13 6.40 0.54
C ILE A 25 15.17 5.44 -0.06
N ARG A 26 14.78 4.63 -1.06
CA ARG A 26 15.68 3.67 -1.71
C ARG A 26 16.86 4.34 -2.41
N ASN A 27 16.60 5.48 -3.06
CA ASN A 27 17.60 6.23 -3.81
C ASN A 27 18.28 7.33 -2.98
N GLN A 28 17.78 7.62 -1.77
CA GLN A 28 18.24 8.74 -0.93
C GLN A 28 18.15 10.08 -1.66
N GLU A 29 16.99 10.39 -2.24
CA GLU A 29 16.77 11.56 -3.14
C GLU A 29 16.89 12.92 -2.43
N TRP A 30 17.08 12.95 -1.10
CA TRP A 30 17.53 14.16 -0.40
C TRP A 30 18.99 14.51 -0.71
N THR A 31 19.80 13.55 -1.18
CA THR A 31 21.19 13.76 -1.61
C THR A 31 21.28 14.14 -3.08
N LYS A 32 22.32 14.88 -3.49
CA LYS A 32 22.56 15.23 -4.90
C LYS A 32 22.71 13.99 -5.77
N GLU A 33 23.50 13.02 -5.30
CA GLU A 33 23.74 11.76 -5.98
C GLU A 33 22.45 10.92 -6.10
N GLY A 34 21.67 10.86 -5.02
CA GLY A 34 20.38 10.16 -5.01
C GLY A 34 19.38 10.74 -6.00
N ARG A 35 19.31 12.08 -6.12
CA ARG A 35 18.46 12.72 -7.15
C ARG A 35 18.91 12.40 -8.56
N GLN A 36 20.21 12.36 -8.82
CA GLN A 36 20.73 12.00 -10.14
C GLN A 36 20.36 10.56 -10.50
N ILE A 37 20.38 9.64 -9.53
CA ILE A 37 19.89 8.27 -9.71
C ILE A 37 18.38 8.25 -9.95
N GLY A 38 17.61 8.98 -9.12
CA GLY A 38 16.15 9.01 -9.19
C GLY A 38 15.61 9.59 -10.50
N LEU A 39 16.26 10.63 -11.03
CA LEU A 39 15.91 11.29 -12.30
C LEU A 39 16.54 10.63 -13.54
N GLY A 40 17.55 9.77 -13.36
CA GLY A 40 18.23 9.07 -14.44
C GLY A 40 17.57 7.74 -14.83
N ASN A 41 18.18 7.03 -15.79
CA ASN A 41 17.71 5.73 -16.28
C ASN A 41 17.89 4.58 -15.29
N ARG A 42 18.56 4.83 -14.15
CA ARG A 42 18.80 3.83 -13.08
C ARG A 42 19.62 2.61 -13.54
N ASP A 43 20.45 2.75 -14.55
CA ASP A 43 21.33 1.66 -15.01
C ASP A 43 22.42 1.31 -13.98
N ASN A 44 22.84 2.29 -13.16
CA ASN A 44 23.90 2.16 -12.17
C ASN A 44 23.36 2.35 -10.74
N LEU A 45 22.39 1.53 -10.33
CA LEU A 45 21.83 1.60 -8.97
C LEU A 45 22.89 1.27 -7.91
N LYS A 46 23.04 2.17 -6.94
CA LYS A 46 23.81 1.87 -5.72
C LYS A 46 23.16 0.74 -4.93
N THR A 47 23.97 -0.04 -4.23
CA THR A 47 23.50 -1.03 -3.25
C THR A 47 22.54 -0.37 -2.27
N GLU A 48 21.44 -1.05 -1.98
CA GLU A 48 20.41 -0.52 -1.08
C GLU A 48 20.89 -0.46 0.36
N THR A 49 20.53 0.62 1.07
CA THR A 49 20.59 0.60 2.53
C THR A 49 19.53 -0.37 3.06
N PRO A 50 19.68 -0.93 4.28
CA PRO A 50 18.66 -1.80 4.84
C PRO A 50 17.27 -1.15 4.92
N MET A 51 17.20 0.15 5.20
CA MET A 51 15.95 0.92 5.20
C MET A 51 15.42 1.12 3.77
N GLY A 52 16.29 1.45 2.82
CA GLY A 52 15.95 1.59 1.40
C GLY A 52 15.33 0.32 0.82
N GLY A 53 15.92 -0.83 1.10
CA GLY A 53 15.36 -2.11 0.67
C GLY A 53 14.01 -2.44 1.30
N ARG A 54 13.81 -2.06 2.57
CA ARG A 54 12.50 -2.19 3.21
C ARG A 54 11.45 -1.27 2.61
N ALA A 55 11.83 -0.04 2.25
CA ALA A 55 10.94 0.92 1.61
C ALA A 55 10.52 0.47 0.20
N ASP A 56 11.45 -0.06 -0.60
CA ASP A 56 11.13 -0.65 -1.91
C ASP A 56 10.17 -1.84 -1.79
N ARG A 57 10.40 -2.75 -0.83
CA ARG A 57 9.49 -3.87 -0.55
C ARG A 57 8.11 -3.40 -0.05
N ALA A 58 8.05 -2.34 0.76
CA ALA A 58 6.79 -1.76 1.21
C ALA A 58 6.00 -1.16 0.04
N ALA A 59 6.66 -0.48 -0.90
CA ALA A 59 6.04 0.03 -2.12
C ALA A 59 5.46 -1.08 -3.01
N LYS A 60 6.24 -2.14 -3.26
CA LYS A 60 5.76 -3.32 -4.01
C LYS A 60 4.54 -3.95 -3.33
N ASN A 61 4.57 -4.10 -2.01
CA ASN A 61 3.43 -4.64 -1.28
C ASN A 61 2.20 -3.74 -1.29
N ALA A 62 2.36 -2.41 -1.31
CA ALA A 62 1.25 -1.48 -1.47
C ALA A 62 0.58 -1.61 -2.85
N ILE A 63 1.38 -1.82 -3.91
CA ILE A 63 0.87 -2.10 -5.26
C ILE A 63 0.06 -3.40 -5.26
N GLU A 64 0.63 -4.50 -4.74
CA GLU A 64 -0.07 -5.79 -4.61
C GLU A 64 -1.40 -5.63 -3.85
N ALA A 65 -1.37 -4.95 -2.71
CA ALA A 65 -2.56 -4.70 -1.89
C ALA A 65 -3.64 -3.91 -2.65
N THR A 66 -3.25 -2.98 -3.51
CA THR A 66 -4.18 -2.19 -4.36
C THR A 66 -4.81 -3.04 -5.44
N VAL A 67 -4.04 -3.95 -6.04
CA VAL A 67 -4.53 -4.90 -7.05
C VAL A 67 -5.63 -5.80 -6.47
N PHE A 68 -5.59 -6.11 -5.17
CA PHE A 68 -6.69 -6.80 -4.50
C PHE A 68 -7.83 -5.86 -4.10
N PHE A 69 -7.51 -4.73 -3.46
CA PHE A 69 -8.51 -3.83 -2.87
C PHE A 69 -9.45 -3.22 -3.93
N VAL A 70 -8.86 -2.60 -4.97
CA VAL A 70 -9.63 -1.74 -5.91
C VAL A 70 -10.67 -2.55 -6.68
N PRO A 71 -10.35 -3.72 -7.27
CA PRO A 71 -11.38 -4.53 -7.94
C PRO A 71 -12.51 -4.96 -7.02
N LEU A 72 -12.21 -5.37 -5.78
CA LEU A 72 -13.24 -5.76 -4.80
C LEU A 72 -14.17 -4.59 -4.47
N ALA A 73 -13.61 -3.41 -4.21
CA ALA A 73 -14.41 -2.22 -3.90
C ALA A 73 -15.29 -1.80 -5.09
N LEU A 74 -14.75 -1.82 -6.31
CA LEU A 74 -15.52 -1.46 -7.51
C LEU A 74 -16.61 -2.49 -7.82
N LEU A 75 -16.33 -3.79 -7.67
CA LEU A 75 -17.33 -4.85 -7.84
C LEU A 75 -18.48 -4.69 -6.84
N ALA A 76 -18.18 -4.46 -5.56
CA ALA A 76 -19.19 -4.25 -4.54
C ALA A 76 -20.04 -3.02 -4.82
N HIS A 77 -19.41 -1.91 -5.25
CA HIS A 77 -20.14 -0.71 -5.64
C HIS A 77 -21.10 -0.97 -6.82
N LEU A 78 -20.63 -1.68 -7.85
CA LEU A 78 -21.48 -2.04 -9.01
C LEU A 78 -22.61 -3.01 -8.64
N ALA A 79 -22.41 -3.85 -7.62
CA ALA A 79 -23.43 -4.75 -7.08
C ALA A 79 -24.40 -4.06 -6.11
N GLY A 80 -24.18 -2.78 -5.78
CA GLY A 80 -24.98 -2.04 -4.79
C GLY A 80 -24.73 -2.46 -3.34
N LEU A 81 -23.57 -3.07 -3.05
CA LEU A 81 -23.17 -3.63 -1.75
C LEU A 81 -22.23 -2.71 -0.97
N ASP A 82 -22.30 -1.39 -1.19
CA ASP A 82 -21.39 -0.41 -0.59
C ASP A 82 -21.36 -0.48 0.95
N ALA A 83 -22.53 -0.66 1.58
CA ALA A 83 -22.67 -0.63 3.04
C ALA A 83 -22.11 -1.91 3.69
N GLU A 84 -22.33 -3.05 3.05
CA GLU A 84 -21.96 -4.38 3.50
C GLU A 84 -20.43 -4.53 3.53
N VAL A 85 -19.75 -4.09 2.48
CA VAL A 85 -18.29 -4.23 2.40
C VAL A 85 -17.51 -3.13 3.11
N LEU A 86 -18.18 -2.06 3.56
CA LEU A 86 -17.53 -0.85 4.07
C LEU A 86 -16.59 -1.15 5.25
N LEU A 87 -17.00 -2.02 6.17
CA LEU A 87 -16.17 -2.40 7.31
C LEU A 87 -14.89 -3.14 6.88
N GLY A 88 -15.01 -4.11 5.97
CA GLY A 88 -13.86 -4.82 5.41
C GLY A 88 -12.91 -3.87 4.68
N ALA A 89 -13.46 -2.92 3.93
CA ALA A 89 -12.70 -1.89 3.24
C ALA A 89 -11.93 -0.97 4.20
N GLN A 90 -12.57 -0.52 5.28
CA GLN A 90 -11.93 0.31 6.32
C GLN A 90 -10.78 -0.44 7.01
N ILE A 91 -11.00 -1.71 7.36
CA ILE A 91 -9.97 -2.55 7.98
C ILE A 91 -8.76 -2.70 7.04
N ALA A 92 -9.01 -3.02 5.77
CA ALA A 92 -7.95 -3.16 4.77
C ALA A 92 -7.16 -1.84 4.59
N PHE A 93 -7.86 -0.70 4.52
CA PHE A 93 -7.24 0.61 4.38
C PHE A 93 -6.36 0.98 5.59
N TRP A 94 -6.90 0.93 6.81
CA TRP A 94 -6.14 1.30 8.01
C TRP A 94 -4.98 0.34 8.30
N ALA A 95 -5.13 -0.94 7.97
CA ALA A 95 -4.03 -1.89 8.00
C ALA A 95 -2.88 -1.45 7.09
N ARG A 96 -3.17 -0.92 5.88
CA ARG A 96 -2.12 -0.40 4.99
C ARG A 96 -1.46 0.86 5.52
N VAL A 97 -2.24 1.78 6.07
CA VAL A 97 -1.71 3.01 6.70
C VAL A 97 -0.70 2.67 7.80
N ALA A 98 -0.99 1.67 8.63
CA ALA A 98 -0.07 1.21 9.67
C ALA A 98 1.10 0.39 9.11
N TYR A 99 0.85 -0.49 8.13
CA TYR A 99 1.84 -1.42 7.60
C TYR A 99 3.06 -0.73 7.01
N VAL A 100 2.86 0.34 6.24
CA VAL A 100 3.93 1.05 5.52
C VAL A 100 5.04 1.56 6.46
N PRO A 101 4.75 2.42 7.46
CA PRO A 101 5.78 2.91 8.37
C PRO A 101 6.39 1.79 9.23
N ILE A 102 5.58 0.82 9.68
CA ILE A 102 6.04 -0.33 10.49
C ILE A 102 7.06 -1.18 9.72
N TYR A 103 6.80 -1.43 8.42
CA TYR A 103 7.73 -2.18 7.58
C TYR A 103 9.02 -1.41 7.37
N ILE A 104 8.94 -0.12 7.00
CA ILE A 104 10.11 0.73 6.76
C ILE A 104 10.98 0.81 8.02
N ALA A 105 10.37 0.95 9.20
CA ALA A 105 11.04 0.94 10.50
C ALA A 105 11.71 -0.41 10.84
N GLY A 106 11.31 -1.51 10.17
CA GLY A 106 11.90 -2.83 10.36
C GLY A 106 11.36 -3.58 11.58
N ILE A 107 10.17 -3.22 12.05
CA ILE A 107 9.57 -3.83 13.24
C ILE A 107 9.01 -5.22 12.87
N LYS A 108 9.79 -6.25 13.21
CA LYS A 108 9.45 -7.65 12.94
C LYS A 108 8.19 -8.06 13.72
N TYR A 109 7.46 -9.05 13.18
CA TYR A 109 6.20 -9.61 13.70
C TYR A 109 5.02 -8.66 13.68
N ILE A 110 5.16 -7.42 14.17
CA ILE A 110 4.09 -6.42 14.11
C ILE A 110 3.70 -6.14 12.65
N ARG A 111 4.67 -6.00 11.73
CA ARG A 111 4.38 -5.88 10.30
C ARG A 111 3.51 -7.03 9.77
N SER A 112 3.77 -8.26 10.21
CA SER A 112 3.08 -9.45 9.74
C SER A 112 1.67 -9.52 10.32
N LEU A 113 1.50 -9.17 11.59
CA LEU A 113 0.19 -9.07 12.22
C LEU A 113 -0.70 -8.04 11.51
N VAL A 114 -0.18 -6.84 11.27
CA VAL A 114 -0.90 -5.78 10.55
C VAL A 114 -1.24 -6.21 9.12
N TRP A 115 -0.34 -6.94 8.46
CA TRP A 115 -0.64 -7.50 7.14
C TRP A 115 -1.82 -8.48 7.16
N ILE A 116 -1.85 -9.38 8.15
CA ILE A 116 -2.95 -10.34 8.34
C ILE A 116 -4.27 -9.60 8.58
N VAL A 117 -4.28 -8.54 9.39
CA VAL A 117 -5.47 -7.70 9.60
C VAL A 117 -5.99 -7.16 8.27
N GLY A 118 -5.11 -6.70 7.38
CA GLY A 118 -5.50 -6.26 6.04
C GLY A 118 -6.12 -7.38 5.19
N VAL A 119 -5.57 -8.60 5.27
CA VAL A 119 -6.13 -9.78 4.59
C VAL A 119 -7.52 -10.15 5.11
N VAL A 120 -7.73 -10.05 6.42
CA VAL A 120 -9.07 -10.22 7.02
C VAL A 120 -10.05 -9.20 6.44
N GLY A 121 -9.64 -7.94 6.28
CA GLY A 121 -10.44 -6.92 5.61
C GLY A 121 -10.87 -7.33 4.20
N TYR A 122 -9.95 -7.84 3.38
CA TYR A 122 -10.29 -8.38 2.06
C TYR A 122 -11.25 -9.56 2.14
N GLY A 123 -11.02 -10.50 3.06
CA GLY A 123 -11.88 -11.66 3.26
C GLY A 123 -13.32 -11.26 3.60
N MET A 124 -13.52 -10.23 4.42
CA MET A 124 -14.84 -9.68 4.74
C MET A 124 -15.53 -9.07 3.52
N MET A 125 -14.80 -8.35 2.67
CA MET A 125 -15.37 -7.82 1.43
C MET A 125 -15.80 -8.95 0.50
N VAL A 126 -14.95 -9.98 0.35
CA VAL A 126 -15.22 -11.15 -0.49
C VAL A 126 -16.43 -11.92 0.02
N SER A 127 -16.63 -12.08 1.34
CA SER A 127 -17.77 -12.84 1.87
C SER A 127 -19.13 -12.23 1.57
N HIS A 128 -19.21 -10.93 1.29
CA HIS A 128 -20.46 -10.28 0.86
C HIS A 128 -20.66 -10.32 -0.67
N LEU A 129 -19.60 -10.60 -1.43
CA LEU A 129 -19.62 -10.67 -2.89
C LEU A 129 -19.90 -12.07 -3.45
N LEU A 130 -19.86 -13.10 -2.59
CA LEU A 130 -20.18 -14.49 -2.89
C LEU A 130 -21.59 -14.82 -2.42
#